data_AF-A0A7J7CFL1-F1
#
_entry.id   AF-A0A7J7CFL1-F1
#
_cell.length_a   1.000
_cell.length_b   1.000
_cell.length_c   1.000
_cell.angle_alpha   90.00
_cell.angle_beta   90.00
_cell.angle_gamma   90.00
#
_symmetry.space_group_name_H-M   'P 1'
#
loop_
_entity.id
_entity.type
_entity.pdbx_description
1 polymer ?
#
loop_
_entity_poly.entity_id
_entity_poly.type
_entity_poly.pdbx_seq_one_letter_code
_entity_poly.pdbx_strand_id
1 'polypeptide(L)'
;MDEFALIGSSSEGNSKSVNLHDARSAALKKIHDFVRTFSDRHTFSTTSASSAPAALALVTERARIQEAGHLRCSGAEIGRFINMLKNPCTTLKACAAFALLQFTIPGGRHATHHAGLMQTIGAARSLRTAAASATAPFEVKTFSRIVLRNLEHHLKEPSI
;
A
#
# COMPACT_ATOMS: atom_id res chain seq x y z
N MET A 1 -21.42 11.52 68.87
CA MET A 1 -20.83 12.42 67.85
C MET A 1 -19.55 11.73 67.41
N ASP A 2 -19.42 11.18 66.21
CA ASP A 2 -20.07 11.46 64.94
C ASP A 2 -20.52 10.20 64.19
N GLU A 3 -21.71 10.31 63.64
CA GLU A 3 -22.28 9.55 62.52
C GLU A 3 -21.72 10.14 61.24
N PHE A 4 -21.14 9.33 60.32
CA PHE A 4 -21.21 9.64 58.89
C PHE A 4 -21.22 8.36 58.04
N ALA A 5 -22.43 8.05 57.58
CA ALA A 5 -22.81 7.75 56.20
C ALA A 5 -22.12 6.62 55.42
N LEU A 6 -22.92 5.56 55.24
CA LEU A 6 -23.17 4.78 54.02
C LEU A 6 -22.93 5.53 52.68
N ILE A 7 -22.60 4.74 51.64
CA ILE A 7 -22.81 4.94 50.18
C ILE A 7 -21.51 5.11 49.39
N GLY A 8 -21.28 4.18 48.46
CA GLY A 8 -20.27 4.36 47.42
C GLY A 8 -19.99 3.10 46.61
N SER A 9 -21.04 2.56 45.98
CA SER A 9 -21.04 1.63 44.84
C SER A 9 -19.69 1.18 44.29
N SER A 10 -19.57 -0.14 44.13
CA SER A 10 -18.83 -0.79 43.06
C SER A 10 -18.78 0.13 41.83
N SER A 11 -17.62 0.72 41.56
CA SER A 11 -17.26 1.07 40.20
C SER A 11 -16.51 -0.14 39.69
N GLU A 12 -17.27 -1.15 39.26
CA GLU A 12 -16.83 -1.96 38.12
C GLU A 12 -16.49 -0.96 37.03
N GLY A 13 -15.22 -0.61 36.95
CA GLY A 13 -14.65 0.03 35.79
C GLY A 13 -14.92 -0.95 34.66
N ASN A 14 -16.02 -0.75 33.95
CA ASN A 14 -16.23 -1.29 32.62
C ASN A 14 -15.20 -0.57 31.73
N SER A 15 -13.93 -0.94 31.92
CA SER A 15 -12.87 -0.68 30.98
C SER A 15 -13.37 -1.33 29.70
N LYS A 16 -13.94 -0.51 28.81
CA LYS A 16 -14.25 -0.87 27.44
C LYS A 16 -12.95 -1.35 26.82
N SER A 17 -12.66 -2.63 26.98
CA SER A 17 -11.57 -3.30 26.32
C SER A 17 -12.00 -3.33 24.87
N VAL A 18 -11.59 -2.29 24.14
CA VAL A 18 -11.64 -2.35 22.69
C VAL A 18 -10.78 -3.55 22.33
N ASN A 19 -11.44 -4.63 21.93
CA ASN A 19 -10.78 -5.85 21.58
C ASN A 19 -9.78 -5.52 20.46
N LEU A 20 -8.49 -5.77 20.70
CA LEU A 20 -7.41 -5.46 19.76
C LEU A 20 -7.68 -6.07 18.38
N HIS A 21 -8.34 -7.23 18.34
CA HIS A 21 -8.74 -7.88 17.11
C HIS A 21 -9.77 -7.05 16.32
N ASP A 22 -10.74 -6.46 17.01
CA ASP A 22 -11.79 -5.65 16.39
C ASP A 22 -11.24 -4.31 15.92
N ALA A 23 -10.35 -3.68 16.71
CA ALA A 23 -9.62 -2.48 16.29
C ALA A 23 -8.75 -2.76 15.05
N ARG A 24 -8.02 -3.88 15.03
CA ARG A 24 -7.21 -4.30 13.88
C ARG A 24 -8.07 -4.54 12.64
N SER A 25 -9.19 -5.23 12.80
CA SER A 25 -10.11 -5.52 11.71
C SER A 25 -10.73 -4.24 11.13
N ALA A 26 -11.12 -3.30 12.01
CA ALA A 26 -11.62 -1.99 11.60
C ALA A 26 -10.55 -1.17 10.86
N ALA A 27 -9.31 -1.15 11.34
CA ALA A 27 -8.21 -0.45 10.69
C ALA A 27 -7.91 -1.04 9.29
N LEU A 28 -7.85 -2.36 9.17
CA LEU A 28 -7.65 -3.03 7.88
C LEU A 28 -8.79 -2.73 6.91
N LYS A 29 -10.04 -2.69 7.38
CA LYS A 29 -11.17 -2.30 6.53
C LYS A 29 -11.00 -0.87 5.99
N LYS A 30 -10.59 0.07 6.83
CA LYS A 30 -10.35 1.46 6.39
C LYS A 30 -9.22 1.58 5.37
N ILE A 31 -8.13 0.84 5.56
CA ILE A 31 -7.03 0.78 4.59
C ILE A 31 -7.51 0.19 3.27
N HIS A 32 -8.28 -0.89 3.32
CA HIS A 32 -8.85 -1.53 2.13
C HIS A 32 -9.75 -0.56 1.36
N ASP A 33 -10.68 0.10 2.06
CA ASP A 33 -11.61 1.05 1.45
C ASP A 33 -10.87 2.23 0.82
N PHE A 34 -9.82 2.73 1.47
CA PHE A 34 -8.94 3.77 0.93
C PHE A 34 -8.24 3.33 -0.36
N VAL A 35 -7.58 2.17 -0.40
CA VAL A 35 -6.92 1.70 -1.63
C VAL A 35 -7.92 1.51 -2.77
N ARG A 36 -9.16 1.11 -2.42
CA ARG A 36 -10.22 0.88 -3.40
C ARG A 36 -10.74 2.17 -4.03
N THR A 37 -10.63 3.33 -3.39
CA THR A 37 -11.03 4.61 -4.04
C THR A 37 -10.18 4.92 -5.27
N PHE A 38 -8.97 4.36 -5.35
CA PHE A 38 -8.04 4.51 -6.48
C PHE A 38 -8.14 3.35 -7.48
N SER A 39 -9.02 2.40 -7.22
CA SER A 39 -9.18 1.17 -7.99
C SER A 39 -10.60 1.08 -8.54
N ASP A 40 -10.92 1.88 -9.56
CA ASP A 40 -12.22 1.81 -10.22
C ASP A 40 -12.39 0.44 -10.92
N ARG A 41 -13.39 -0.31 -10.48
CA ARG A 41 -13.62 -1.71 -10.87
C ARG A 41 -13.83 -1.87 -12.37
N HIS A 42 -14.46 -0.90 -13.03
CA HIS A 42 -14.73 -0.98 -14.47
C HIS A 42 -13.47 -0.67 -15.29
N THR A 43 -12.76 0.40 -14.93
CA THR A 43 -11.48 0.76 -15.55
C THR A 43 -10.43 -0.33 -15.37
N PHE A 44 -10.31 -0.90 -14.16
CA PHE A 44 -9.32 -1.95 -13.92
C PHE A 44 -9.68 -3.27 -14.62
N SER A 45 -10.96 -3.63 -14.76
CA SER A 45 -11.35 -4.89 -15.42
C SER A 45 -10.93 -4.93 -16.90
N THR A 46 -11.22 -3.88 -17.68
CA THR A 46 -10.89 -3.80 -19.10
C THR A 46 -9.40 -3.58 -19.35
N THR A 47 -8.77 -2.80 -18.46
CA THR A 47 -7.37 -2.41 -18.57
C THR A 47 -6.41 -3.48 -18.06
N SER A 48 -6.81 -4.32 -17.09
CA SER A 48 -5.96 -5.39 -16.52
C SER A 48 -5.88 -6.64 -17.39
N ALA A 49 -6.84 -6.84 -18.31
CA ALA A 49 -6.76 -7.89 -19.33
C ALA A 49 -5.69 -7.56 -20.38
N SER A 50 -5.38 -6.28 -20.55
CA SER A 50 -4.34 -5.79 -21.46
C SER A 50 -3.06 -5.48 -20.69
N SER A 51 -1.96 -6.14 -21.01
CA SER A 51 -0.63 -5.74 -20.51
C SER A 51 -0.03 -4.56 -21.30
N ALA A 52 -0.85 -3.84 -22.09
CA ALA A 52 -0.39 -2.76 -22.94
C ALA A 52 0.09 -1.55 -22.11
N PRO A 53 1.15 -0.84 -22.54
CA PRO A 53 1.66 0.33 -21.84
C PRO A 53 0.62 1.43 -21.61
N ALA A 54 -0.21 1.72 -22.63
CA ALA A 54 -1.23 2.77 -22.54
C ALA A 54 -2.29 2.47 -21.46
N ALA A 55 -2.66 1.20 -21.33
CA ALA A 55 -3.57 0.71 -20.30
C ALA A 55 -3.01 0.96 -18.90
N LEU A 56 -1.76 0.55 -18.66
CA LEU A 56 -1.09 0.76 -17.37
C LEU A 56 -0.87 2.25 -17.04
N ALA A 57 -0.66 3.11 -18.03
CA ALA A 57 -0.54 4.55 -17.83
C ALA A 57 -1.86 5.18 -17.32
N LEU A 58 -3.01 4.77 -17.88
CA LEU A 58 -4.33 5.24 -17.41
C LEU A 58 -4.62 4.82 -15.97
N VAL A 59 -4.21 3.62 -15.57
CA VAL A 59 -4.32 3.17 -14.17
C VAL A 59 -3.41 3.99 -13.28
N THR A 60 -2.17 4.23 -13.71
CA THR A 60 -1.21 5.04 -12.96
C THR A 60 -1.76 6.43 -12.69
N GLU A 61 -2.32 7.08 -13.71
CA GLU A 61 -2.85 8.44 -13.57
C GLU A 61 -4.05 8.51 -12.63
N ARG A 62 -4.99 7.56 -12.73
CA ARG A 62 -6.13 7.50 -11.80
C ARG A 62 -5.73 7.16 -10.37
N ALA A 63 -4.67 6.37 -10.20
CA ALA A 63 -4.18 5.96 -8.90
C ALA A 63 -3.27 7.03 -8.25
N ARG A 64 -2.80 8.02 -9.00
CA ARG A 64 -1.79 9.00 -8.56
C ARG A 64 -2.32 9.85 -7.40
N ILE A 65 -1.52 9.95 -6.34
CA ILE A 65 -1.64 10.95 -5.28
C ILE A 65 -0.48 11.92 -5.47
N GLN A 66 -0.77 13.16 -5.84
CA GLN A 66 0.24 14.14 -6.25
C GLN A 66 1.28 14.41 -5.14
N GLU A 67 0.81 14.46 -3.90
CA GLU A 67 1.57 14.73 -2.70
C GLU A 67 2.52 13.59 -2.36
N ALA A 68 2.17 12.35 -2.70
CA ALA A 68 2.99 11.17 -2.41
C ALA A 68 4.35 11.21 -3.11
N GLY A 69 4.46 11.91 -4.25
CA GLY A 69 5.71 12.13 -4.97
C GLY A 69 6.73 12.99 -4.20
N HIS A 70 6.30 13.72 -3.17
CA HIS A 70 7.16 14.55 -2.31
C HIS A 70 7.68 13.82 -1.08
N LEU A 71 7.13 12.64 -0.77
CA LEU A 71 7.62 11.84 0.35
C LEU A 71 8.96 11.23 -0.02
N ARG A 72 9.94 11.32 0.88
CA ARG A 72 11.23 10.65 0.73
C ARG A 72 11.32 9.50 1.71
N CYS A 73 11.50 8.30 1.20
CA CYS A 73 11.69 7.11 2.01
C CYS A 73 13.18 6.72 2.10
N SER A 74 13.52 6.14 3.25
CA SER A 74 14.74 5.39 3.49
C SER A 74 14.66 3.97 2.90
N GLY A 75 15.81 3.32 2.76
CA GLY A 75 15.87 1.92 2.33
C GLY A 75 15.10 0.96 3.25
N ALA A 76 15.09 1.22 4.56
CA ALA A 76 14.34 0.42 5.53
C ALA A 76 12.82 0.52 5.33
N GLU A 77 12.30 1.73 5.02
CA GLU A 77 10.89 1.94 4.71
C GLU A 77 10.48 1.20 3.43
N ILE A 78 11.26 1.35 2.36
CA ILE A 78 11.02 0.63 1.10
C ILE A 78 11.06 -0.89 1.33
N GLY A 79 12.05 -1.38 2.09
CA GLY A 79 12.19 -2.78 2.46
C GLY A 79 10.97 -3.35 3.19
N ARG A 80 10.35 -2.57 4.09
CA ARG A 80 9.11 -2.98 4.78
C ARG A 80 7.96 -3.17 3.81
N PHE A 81 7.76 -2.27 2.85
CA PHE A 81 6.71 -2.43 1.84
C PHE A 81 6.96 -3.63 0.93
N ILE A 82 8.21 -3.86 0.50
CA ILE A 82 8.56 -5.05 -0.30
C ILE A 82 8.31 -6.34 0.48
N ASN A 83 8.65 -6.40 1.77
CA ASN A 83 8.35 -7.57 2.59
C ASN A 83 6.84 -7.76 2.79
N MET A 84 6.09 -6.67 2.90
CA MET A 84 4.63 -6.67 3.07
C MET A 84 3.88 -7.28 1.88
N LEU A 85 4.47 -7.28 0.66
CA LEU A 85 3.90 -8.00 -0.49
C LEU A 85 3.76 -9.53 -0.26
N LYS A 86 4.53 -10.08 0.67
CA LYS A 86 4.50 -11.51 1.05
C LYS A 86 3.52 -11.80 2.20
N ASN A 87 2.90 -10.78 2.80
CA ASN A 87 2.04 -10.93 3.97
C ASN A 87 0.75 -11.70 3.64
N PRO A 88 0.24 -12.63 4.47
CA PRO A 88 -1.00 -13.35 4.16
C PRO A 88 -2.24 -12.43 4.02
N CYS A 89 -2.25 -11.25 4.65
CA CYS A 89 -3.34 -10.29 4.55
C CYS A 89 -3.32 -9.56 3.19
N THR A 90 -4.35 -9.81 2.38
CA THR A 90 -4.53 -9.20 1.06
C THR A 90 -4.61 -7.68 1.09
N THR A 91 -5.23 -7.09 2.12
CA THR A 91 -5.28 -5.64 2.33
C THR A 91 -3.88 -5.05 2.48
N LEU A 92 -3.01 -5.69 3.26
CA LEU A 92 -1.65 -5.21 3.46
C LEU A 92 -0.84 -5.36 2.16
N LYS A 93 -1.01 -6.45 1.41
CA LYS A 93 -0.40 -6.57 0.07
C LYS A 93 -0.83 -5.45 -0.87
N ALA A 94 -2.13 -5.14 -0.92
CA ALA A 94 -2.69 -4.11 -1.79
C ALA A 94 -2.17 -2.72 -1.41
N CYS A 95 -2.15 -2.41 -0.11
CA CYS A 95 -1.59 -1.18 0.43
C CYS A 95 -0.10 -1.05 0.08
N ALA A 96 0.68 -2.12 0.25
CA ALA A 96 2.10 -2.12 -0.10
C ALA A 96 2.33 -1.89 -1.59
N ALA A 97 1.62 -2.62 -2.46
CA ALA A 97 1.73 -2.45 -3.90
C ALA A 97 1.32 -1.03 -4.34
N PHE A 98 0.26 -0.48 -3.74
CA PHE A 98 -0.21 0.88 -3.99
C PHE A 98 0.83 1.93 -3.55
N ALA A 99 1.41 1.81 -2.35
CA ALA A 99 2.44 2.73 -1.88
C ALA A 99 3.70 2.70 -2.78
N LEU A 100 4.17 1.50 -3.14
CA LEU A 100 5.31 1.32 -4.05
C LEU A 100 5.03 1.91 -5.45
N LEU A 101 3.78 1.80 -5.93
CA LEU A 101 3.33 2.50 -7.12
C LEU A 101 3.53 3.99 -6.95
N GLN A 102 2.93 4.62 -5.94
CA GLN A 102 3.05 6.07 -5.69
C GLN A 102 4.51 6.54 -5.66
N PHE A 103 5.38 5.80 -4.98
CA PHE A 103 6.79 6.15 -4.82
C PHE A 103 7.62 6.07 -6.10
N THR A 104 7.13 5.37 -7.12
CA THR A 104 7.87 5.13 -8.36
C THR A 104 7.23 5.77 -9.59
N ILE A 105 6.09 6.46 -9.45
CA ILE A 105 5.44 7.12 -10.58
C ILE A 105 6.42 8.13 -11.23
N PRO A 106 6.65 8.06 -12.56
CA PRO A 106 7.47 9.04 -13.26
C PRO A 106 6.98 10.49 -13.05
N GLY A 107 7.94 11.41 -12.91
CA GLY A 107 7.70 12.81 -12.56
C GLY A 107 7.59 13.10 -11.06
N GLY A 108 7.62 12.08 -10.19
CA GLY A 108 7.71 12.29 -8.73
C GLY A 108 9.10 12.78 -8.30
N ARG A 109 9.16 13.72 -7.35
CA ARG A 109 10.42 14.36 -6.88
C ARG A 109 11.48 13.37 -6.42
N HIS A 110 11.06 12.27 -5.79
CA HIS A 110 11.96 11.23 -5.27
C HIS A 110 11.83 9.89 -5.99
N ALA A 111 11.20 9.85 -7.18
CA ALA A 111 10.90 8.60 -7.88
C ALA A 111 12.15 7.80 -8.24
N THR A 112 13.18 8.44 -8.81
CA THR A 112 14.46 7.81 -9.17
C THR A 112 15.19 7.28 -7.92
N HIS A 113 15.18 8.04 -6.82
CA HIS A 113 15.76 7.62 -5.53
C HIS A 113 15.08 6.36 -5.00
N HIS A 114 13.74 6.31 -4.99
CA HIS A 114 13.01 5.11 -4.56
C HIS A 114 13.22 3.93 -5.48
N ALA A 115 13.27 4.16 -6.80
CA ALA A 115 13.57 3.12 -7.78
C ALA A 115 14.97 2.51 -7.53
N GLY A 116 15.97 3.34 -7.27
CA GLY A 116 17.31 2.91 -6.89
C GLY A 116 17.32 2.09 -5.61
N LEU A 117 16.63 2.55 -4.54
CA LEU A 117 16.49 1.78 -3.31
C LEU A 117 15.84 0.41 -3.54
N MET A 118 14.79 0.34 -4.36
CA MET A 118 14.12 -0.93 -4.71
C MET A 118 15.03 -1.88 -5.48
N GLN A 119 15.86 -1.36 -6.38
CA GLN A 119 16.83 -2.15 -7.14
C GLN A 119 17.91 -2.73 -6.22
N THR A 120 18.50 -1.91 -5.34
CA THR A 120 19.53 -2.33 -4.39
C THR A 120 19.08 -3.50 -3.51
N ILE A 121 17.80 -3.52 -3.10
CA ILE A 121 17.25 -4.59 -2.28
C ILE A 121 16.65 -5.76 -3.09
N GLY A 122 16.81 -5.76 -4.42
CA GLY A 122 16.32 -6.84 -5.28
C GLY A 122 14.79 -6.95 -5.35
N ALA A 123 14.07 -5.83 -5.23
CA ALA A 123 12.61 -5.78 -5.17
C ALA A 123 11.90 -6.44 -6.37
N ALA A 124 12.55 -6.43 -7.55
CA ALA A 124 11.96 -6.92 -8.80
C ALA A 124 11.47 -8.37 -8.71
N ARG A 125 12.15 -9.24 -7.94
CA ARG A 125 11.71 -10.63 -7.74
C ARG A 125 10.36 -10.68 -7.01
N SER A 126 10.25 -10.00 -5.87
CA SER A 126 9.02 -9.96 -5.07
C SER A 126 7.86 -9.36 -5.85
N LEU A 127 8.11 -8.30 -6.63
CA LEU A 127 7.11 -7.67 -7.47
C LEU A 127 6.62 -8.58 -8.60
N ARG A 128 7.51 -9.34 -9.25
CA ARG A 128 7.11 -10.34 -10.27
C ARG A 128 6.24 -11.44 -9.66
N THR A 129 6.61 -11.95 -8.47
CA THR A 129 5.79 -12.93 -7.76
C THR A 129 4.40 -12.37 -7.41
N ALA A 130 4.32 -11.13 -6.94
CA ALA A 130 3.04 -10.48 -6.63
C ALA A 130 2.18 -10.27 -7.89
N ALA A 131 2.79 -9.82 -8.99
CA ALA A 131 2.13 -9.60 -10.28
C ALA A 131 1.58 -10.88 -10.93
N ALA A 132 2.29 -12.00 -10.75
CA ALA A 132 1.96 -13.31 -11.33
C ALA A 132 1.03 -14.16 -10.46
N SER A 133 0.72 -13.73 -9.23
CA SER A 133 -0.11 -14.52 -8.31
C SER A 133 -1.53 -14.73 -8.88
N ALA A 134 -1.94 -16.00 -9.00
CA ALA A 134 -3.27 -16.37 -9.46
C ALA A 134 -4.37 -15.98 -8.45
N THR A 135 -4.03 -15.98 -7.16
CA THR A 135 -4.99 -15.78 -6.06
C THR A 135 -4.93 -14.38 -5.45
N ALA A 136 -4.01 -13.52 -5.90
CA ALA A 136 -3.92 -12.15 -5.39
C ALA A 136 -5.06 -11.27 -5.95
N PRO A 137 -5.52 -10.27 -5.16
CA PRO A 137 -6.43 -9.23 -5.66
C PRO A 137 -5.89 -8.54 -6.92
N PHE A 138 -6.79 -8.04 -7.76
CA PHE A 138 -6.44 -7.39 -9.01
C PHE A 138 -5.53 -6.18 -8.81
N GLU A 139 -5.79 -5.39 -7.76
CA GLU A 139 -5.02 -4.21 -7.38
C GLU A 139 -3.55 -4.56 -7.16
N VAL A 140 -3.29 -5.62 -6.37
CA VAL A 140 -1.94 -6.10 -6.08
C VAL A 140 -1.22 -6.45 -7.38
N LYS A 141 -1.89 -7.18 -8.27
CA LYS A 141 -1.29 -7.64 -9.52
C LYS A 141 -0.98 -6.48 -10.44
N THR A 142 -1.95 -5.60 -10.67
CA THR A 142 -1.83 -4.47 -11.58
C THR A 142 -0.82 -3.45 -11.08
N PHE A 143 -0.90 -3.04 -9.81
CA PHE A 143 0.08 -2.11 -9.23
C PHE A 143 1.50 -2.69 -9.25
N SER A 144 1.69 -3.97 -8.94
CA SER A 144 3.02 -4.59 -9.02
C SER A 144 3.60 -4.59 -10.44
N ARG A 145 2.76 -4.78 -11.48
CA ARG A 145 3.21 -4.67 -12.88
C ARG A 145 3.62 -3.24 -13.24
N ILE A 146 2.86 -2.25 -12.79
CA ILE A 146 3.18 -0.85 -13.03
C ILE A 146 4.50 -0.50 -12.35
N VAL A 147 4.70 -0.90 -11.09
CA VAL A 147 5.97 -0.67 -10.38
C VAL A 147 7.14 -1.28 -11.15
N LEU A 148 7.02 -2.52 -11.66
CA LEU A 148 8.07 -3.12 -12.50
C LEU A 148 8.40 -2.27 -13.73
N ARG A 149 7.38 -1.72 -14.41
CA ARG A 149 7.59 -0.81 -15.55
C ARG A 149 8.24 0.51 -15.13
N ASN A 150 7.85 1.06 -14.00
CA ASN A 150 8.47 2.26 -13.46
C ASN A 150 9.95 2.03 -13.15
N LEU A 151 10.31 0.88 -12.56
CA LEU A 151 11.70 0.53 -12.32
C LEU A 151 12.50 0.42 -13.63
N GLU A 152 11.91 -0.16 -14.69
CA GLU A 152 12.53 -0.20 -16.02
C GLU A 152 12.69 1.18 -16.66
N HIS A 153 11.74 2.10 -16.42
CA HIS A 153 11.82 3.48 -16.87
C HIS A 153 12.98 4.22 -16.21
N HIS A 154 13.06 4.17 -14.88
CA HIS A 154 14.08 4.88 -14.09
C HIS A 154 15.49 4.31 -14.27
N LEU A 155 15.63 3.07 -14.77
CA LEU A 155 16.94 2.52 -15.18
C LEU A 155 17.52 3.21 -16.42
N LYS A 156 16.67 3.78 -17.27
CA LYS A 156 17.07 4.42 -18.53
C LYS A 156 17.32 5.91 -18.37
N GLU A 157 16.88 6.51 -17.26
CA GLU A 157 17.16 7.90 -16.95
C GLU A 157 18.58 8.03 -16.37
N PRO A 158 19.44 8.89 -16.94
CA PRO A 158 20.74 9.16 -16.35
C PRO A 158 20.55 9.76 -14.96
N SER A 159 21.26 9.21 -13.97
CA SER A 159 21.35 9.84 -12.66
C SER A 159 22.13 11.16 -12.83
N ILE A 160 21.42 12.29 -12.76
CA ILE A 160 22.00 13.62 -12.76
C ILE A 160 22.58 13.92 -11.38
#